data_AF-A0A3B8PHP0-F1
#
_entry.id   AF-A0A3B8PHP0-F1
#
_cell.length_a   1.000
_cell.length_b   1.000
_cell.length_c   1.000
_cell.angle_alpha   90.00
_cell.angle_beta   90.00
_cell.angle_gamma   90.00
#
_symmetry.space_group_name_H-M   'P 1'
#
loop_
_entity.id
_entity.type
_entity.pdbx_description
1 polymer ?
#
loop_
_entity_poly.entity_id
_entity_poly.type
_entity_poly.pdbx_seq_one_letter_code
_entity_poly.pdbx_strand_id
1 'polypeptide(L)'
;LHLGVLLMMYNELLVGVSAIEGQMSIREGDTVNYEHDIRAIELAVVDTSPKDHNRVTVVPLTEEGVPTQFLDPDENANAIQHPDLPFSIEIEKYFKNSMPPRNRRNPATRFDGAGRFVEITRARAGTGTDTGGEVDVSTVEAVLRNDKNKKIGRYVLSQHLKPQSIQIDGKTFEVALRFKRTYVPYSLHLTDVRFDKYIGTQTASNYSSDVRLVAFDGSVDRKVHIWMNNPLR
;
A
#
# COMPACT_ATOMS: atom_id res chain seq x y z
N LEU A 1 27.11 -7.60 -36.51
CA LEU A 1 26.74 -8.51 -35.40
C LEU A 1 26.71 -7.78 -34.05
N HIS A 2 27.71 -6.96 -33.69
CA HIS A 2 27.73 -6.26 -32.39
C HIS A 2 26.70 -5.13 -32.22
N LEU A 3 26.35 -4.39 -33.29
CA LEU A 3 25.36 -3.30 -33.21
C LEU A 3 23.95 -3.78 -32.86
N GLY A 4 23.57 -4.98 -33.31
CA GLY A 4 22.26 -5.58 -33.01
C GLY A 4 22.13 -5.98 -31.55
N VAL A 5 23.20 -6.54 -30.96
CA VAL A 5 23.24 -6.86 -29.52
C VAL A 5 23.17 -5.59 -28.68
N LEU A 6 23.90 -4.54 -29.09
CA LEU A 6 23.89 -3.25 -28.41
C LEU A 6 22.49 -2.61 -28.41
N LEU A 7 21.77 -2.72 -29.53
CA LEU A 7 20.41 -2.20 -29.66
C LEU A 7 19.39 -3.02 -28.86
N MET A 8 19.55 -4.34 -28.76
CA MET A 8 18.74 -5.19 -27.87
C MET A 8 18.99 -4.85 -26.40
N MET A 9 20.25 -4.72 -25.98
CA MET A 9 20.60 -4.32 -24.60
C MET A 9 20.07 -2.92 -24.25
N TYR A 10 20.12 -1.98 -25.20
CA TYR A 10 19.56 -0.65 -24.99
C TYR A 10 18.04 -0.70 -24.83
N ASN A 11 17.33 -1.48 -25.64
CA ASN A 11 15.89 -1.65 -25.50
C ASN A 11 15.52 -2.32 -24.16
N GLU A 12 16.25 -3.36 -23.75
CA GLU A 12 16.05 -4.00 -22.44
C GLU A 12 16.30 -3.03 -21.29
N LEU A 13 17.34 -2.18 -21.38
CA LEU A 13 17.60 -1.14 -20.39
C LEU A 13 16.48 -0.11 -20.36
N LEU A 14 16.05 0.37 -21.53
CA LEU A 14 15.00 1.39 -21.65
C LEU A 14 13.66 0.88 -21.12
N VAL A 15 13.26 -0.35 -21.47
CA VAL A 15 12.05 -0.98 -20.91
C VAL A 15 12.21 -1.22 -19.42
N GLY A 16 13.36 -1.73 -18.97
CA GLY A 16 13.62 -2.02 -17.56
C GLY A 16 13.55 -0.79 -16.64
N VAL A 17 13.90 0.40 -17.14
CA VAL A 17 13.79 1.66 -16.37
C VAL A 17 12.47 2.41 -16.57
N SER A 18 11.69 2.08 -17.60
CA SER A 18 10.44 2.80 -17.92
C SER A 18 9.18 2.03 -17.56
N ALA A 19 9.28 0.72 -17.34
CA ALA A 19 8.15 -0.12 -17.00
C ALA A 19 7.66 0.18 -15.58
N ILE A 20 6.43 0.67 -15.49
CA ILE A 20 5.69 0.75 -14.23
C ILE A 20 5.01 -0.60 -14.02
N GLU A 21 5.49 -1.35 -13.04
CA GLU A 21 4.91 -2.63 -12.64
C GLU A 21 4.04 -2.43 -11.40
N GLY A 22 2.72 -2.46 -11.57
CA GLY A 22 1.76 -2.48 -10.48
C GLY A 22 1.22 -3.88 -10.22
N GLN A 23 0.80 -4.13 -8.97
CA GLN A 23 0.01 -5.30 -8.62
C GLN A 23 -1.40 -4.90 -8.21
N MET A 24 -2.39 -5.73 -8.48
CA MET A 24 -3.76 -5.54 -8.01
C MET A 24 -4.16 -6.74 -7.17
N SER A 25 -4.36 -6.51 -5.87
CA SER A 25 -4.90 -7.53 -4.96
C SER A 25 -6.41 -7.32 -4.82
N ILE A 26 -7.18 -8.29 -5.30
CA ILE A 26 -8.65 -8.27 -5.29
C ILE A 26 -9.12 -9.51 -4.53
N ARG A 27 -10.05 -9.34 -3.59
CA ARG A 27 -10.73 -10.48 -2.96
C ARG A 27 -11.95 -10.85 -3.78
N GLU A 28 -12.33 -12.12 -3.72
CA GLU A 28 -13.57 -12.57 -4.36
C GLU A 28 -14.76 -11.75 -3.84
N GLY A 29 -15.56 -11.21 -4.76
CA GLY A 29 -16.66 -10.29 -4.49
C GLY A 29 -16.28 -8.80 -4.49
N ASP A 30 -14.99 -8.45 -4.42
CA ASP A 30 -14.56 -7.05 -4.38
C ASP A 30 -14.46 -6.43 -5.79
N THR A 31 -14.52 -5.11 -5.86
CA THR A 31 -14.22 -4.31 -7.06
C THR A 31 -13.08 -3.36 -6.74
N VAL A 32 -12.03 -3.38 -7.55
CA VAL A 32 -10.83 -2.55 -7.37
C VAL A 32 -10.54 -1.76 -8.64
N ASN A 33 -10.08 -0.53 -8.49
CA ASN A 33 -9.75 0.41 -9.56
C ASN A 33 -8.38 1.07 -9.38
N TYR A 34 -7.49 0.43 -8.65
CA TYR A 34 -6.13 0.88 -8.45
C TYR A 34 -5.17 -0.30 -8.45
N GLU A 35 -3.99 -0.07 -8.98
CA GLU A 35 -2.83 -0.91 -8.73
C GLU A 35 -2.03 -0.35 -7.56
N HIS A 36 -1.18 -1.18 -6.96
CA HIS A 36 -0.20 -0.76 -5.99
C HIS A 36 1.23 -1.08 -6.42
N ASP A 37 2.17 -0.21 -6.04
CA ASP A 37 3.60 -0.47 -6.18
C ASP A 37 4.16 -0.89 -4.82
N ILE A 38 4.65 -2.13 -4.74
CA ILE A 38 5.20 -2.71 -3.52
C ILE A 38 6.56 -2.11 -3.10
N ARG A 39 7.19 -1.31 -3.97
CA ARG A 39 8.48 -0.64 -3.73
C ARG A 39 8.28 0.76 -3.15
N ALA A 40 7.08 1.32 -3.26
CA ALA A 40 6.77 2.67 -2.79
C ALA A 40 5.70 2.63 -1.69
N ILE A 41 5.89 3.43 -0.65
CA ILE A 41 5.01 3.49 0.52
C ILE A 41 4.52 4.91 0.68
N GLU A 42 3.23 5.03 0.96
CA GLU A 42 2.57 6.29 1.18
C GLU A 42 1.78 6.27 2.49
N LEU A 43 1.75 7.42 3.15
CA LEU A 43 0.84 7.68 4.24
C LEU A 43 -0.40 8.36 3.66
N ALA A 44 -1.52 7.64 3.66
CA ALA A 44 -2.80 8.13 3.17
C ALA A 44 -3.66 8.64 4.33
N VAL A 45 -4.17 9.85 4.18
CA VAL A 45 -5.16 10.47 5.05
C VAL A 45 -6.43 10.69 4.23
N VAL A 46 -7.52 10.04 4.60
CA VAL A 46 -8.80 10.10 3.91
C VAL A 46 -9.82 10.81 4.78
N ASP A 47 -10.27 11.99 4.38
CA ASP A 47 -11.43 12.65 4.98
C ASP A 47 -12.71 11.95 4.49
N THR A 48 -13.38 11.25 5.41
CA THR A 48 -14.63 10.52 5.17
C THR A 48 -15.85 11.27 5.70
N SER A 49 -15.68 12.54 6.08
CA SER A 49 -16.76 13.38 6.60
C SER A 49 -17.80 13.79 5.55
N PRO A 50 -17.43 14.12 4.29
CA PRO A 50 -18.42 14.39 3.25
C PRO A 50 -19.20 13.12 2.90
N LYS A 51 -20.49 13.27 2.57
CA LYS A 51 -21.37 12.11 2.29
C LYS A 51 -21.27 11.59 0.86
N ASP A 52 -20.79 12.43 -0.04
CA ASP A 52 -20.82 12.25 -1.49
C ASP A 52 -19.46 11.86 -2.07
N HIS A 53 -18.37 12.24 -1.42
CA HIS A 53 -17.01 11.89 -1.84
C HIS A 53 -16.05 11.81 -0.67
N ASN A 54 -14.97 11.05 -0.85
CA ASN A 54 -13.84 11.06 0.07
C ASN A 54 -12.75 11.98 -0.48
N ARG A 55 -12.13 12.78 0.39
CA ARG A 55 -10.93 13.55 0.02
C ARG A 55 -9.70 12.81 0.52
N VAL A 56 -8.77 12.51 -0.38
CA VAL A 56 -7.55 11.76 -0.05
C VAL A 56 -6.34 12.69 -0.17
N THR A 57 -5.61 12.83 0.92
CA THR A 57 -4.28 13.46 0.96
C THR A 57 -3.25 12.37 1.15
N VAL A 58 -2.22 12.36 0.31
CA VAL A 58 -1.18 11.33 0.31
C VAL A 58 0.17 11.98 0.58
N VAL A 59 0.92 11.43 1.52
CA VAL A 59 2.31 11.80 1.76
C VAL A 59 3.19 10.64 1.28
N PRO A 60 3.94 10.81 0.18
CA PRO A 60 4.85 9.76 -0.28
C PRO A 60 6.00 9.63 0.73
N LEU A 61 6.15 8.48 1.37
CA LEU A 61 7.25 8.28 2.32
C LEU A 61 8.47 7.68 1.62
N THR A 62 8.24 6.78 0.66
CA THR A 62 9.29 6.23 -0.20
C THR A 62 8.87 6.24 -1.66
N GLU A 63 9.84 6.37 -2.54
CA GLU A 63 9.70 6.21 -4.00
C GLU A 63 10.78 5.21 -4.44
N GLU A 64 10.38 4.15 -5.15
CA GLU A 64 11.28 3.07 -5.61
C GLU A 64 12.20 2.49 -4.51
N GLY A 65 11.69 2.36 -3.28
CA GLY A 65 12.41 1.84 -2.13
C GLY A 65 13.37 2.84 -1.48
N VAL A 66 13.46 4.07 -2.00
CA VAL A 66 14.28 5.17 -1.48
C VAL A 66 13.43 6.08 -0.59
N PRO A 67 13.88 6.40 0.64
CA PRO A 67 13.22 7.39 1.49
C PRO A 67 13.15 8.77 0.83
N THR A 68 12.00 9.43 0.94
CA THR A 68 11.84 10.84 0.55
C THR A 68 12.27 11.76 1.71
N GLN A 69 12.26 13.08 1.46
CA GLN A 69 12.51 14.10 2.49
C GLN A 69 11.61 13.95 3.74
N PHE A 70 10.42 13.35 3.61
CA PHE A 70 9.50 13.15 4.74
C PHE A 70 9.96 12.08 5.74
N LEU A 71 10.98 11.29 5.37
CA LEU A 71 11.62 10.29 6.24
C LEU A 71 13.07 10.67 6.61
N ASP A 72 13.56 11.84 6.20
CA ASP A 72 14.92 12.27 6.47
C ASP A 72 15.11 12.58 7.97
N PRO A 73 16.00 11.87 8.70
CA PRO A 73 16.25 12.12 10.11
C PRO A 73 17.06 13.40 10.38
N ASP A 74 17.86 13.87 9.40
CA ASP A 74 18.75 15.03 9.55
C ASP A 74 18.03 16.36 9.27
N GLU A 75 16.94 16.32 8.49
CA GLU A 75 16.02 17.46 8.32
C GLU A 75 15.10 17.72 9.53
N ASN A 76 15.33 17.04 10.67
CA ASN A 76 14.69 17.33 11.96
C ASN A 76 13.18 17.59 11.83
N ALA A 77 12.37 16.52 11.85
CA ALA A 77 11.04 16.59 12.45
C ALA A 77 10.15 17.75 11.96
N ASN A 78 10.29 18.18 10.71
CA ASN A 78 9.36 19.15 10.15
C ASN A 78 8.03 18.42 10.03
N ALA A 79 7.12 18.78 10.92
CA ALA A 79 5.79 18.23 10.93
C ALA A 79 5.21 18.40 9.52
N ILE A 80 4.83 17.29 8.90
CA ILE A 80 4.26 17.27 7.56
C ILE A 80 2.96 18.04 7.62
N GLN A 81 2.93 19.20 6.97
CA GLN A 81 1.79 20.09 6.91
C GLN A 81 1.28 20.12 5.47
N HIS A 82 -0.04 20.11 5.34
CA HIS A 82 -0.70 20.26 4.05
C HIS A 82 -1.94 21.13 4.24
N PRO A 83 -2.23 22.09 3.34
CA PRO A 83 -3.38 23.00 3.49
C PRO A 83 -4.74 22.30 3.66
N ASP A 84 -4.83 21.04 3.20
CA ASP A 84 -6.06 20.25 3.26
C ASP A 84 -6.22 19.43 4.55
N LEU A 85 -5.22 19.44 5.43
CA LEU A 85 -5.23 18.70 6.69
C LEU A 85 -5.31 19.69 7.87
N PRO A 86 -6.25 19.53 8.82
CA PRO A 86 -6.33 20.38 10.02
C PRO A 86 -5.32 19.97 11.12
N PHE A 87 -4.30 19.20 10.73
CA PHE A 87 -3.27 18.68 11.62
C PHE A 87 -1.98 18.43 10.85
N SER A 88 -0.87 18.49 11.57
CA SER A 88 0.44 18.11 11.08
C SER A 88 0.82 16.70 11.54
N ILE A 89 1.63 16.02 10.73
CA ILE A 89 2.09 14.65 10.99
C ILE A 89 3.59 14.66 11.26
N GLU A 90 4.01 14.24 12.45
CA GLU A 90 5.42 14.13 12.83
C GLU A 90 5.81 12.65 12.87
N ILE A 91 6.71 12.21 11.98
CA ILE A 91 7.20 10.82 11.94
C ILE A 91 8.33 10.67 12.96
N GLU A 92 8.10 9.92 14.04
CA GLU A 92 9.09 9.70 15.09
C GLU A 92 9.98 8.49 14.80
N LYS A 93 9.41 7.44 14.19
CA LYS A 93 10.16 6.24 13.82
C LYS A 93 9.65 5.65 12.54
N TYR A 94 10.58 5.16 11.72
CA TYR A 94 10.31 4.38 10.53
C TYR A 94 11.03 3.03 10.59
N PHE A 95 10.28 1.97 10.30
CA PHE A 95 10.75 0.59 10.15
C PHE A 95 10.50 0.18 8.70
N LYS A 96 11.56 0.06 7.89
CA LYS A 96 11.47 -0.39 6.50
C LYS A 96 10.84 -1.79 6.38
N ASN A 97 11.24 -2.70 7.26
CA ASN A 97 10.61 -4.00 7.37
C ASN A 97 10.21 -4.27 8.83
N SER A 98 9.06 -4.92 9.02
CA SER A 98 8.49 -5.15 10.33
C SER A 98 7.88 -6.54 10.46
N MET A 99 7.94 -7.09 11.66
CA MET A 99 7.30 -8.36 11.99
C MET A 99 5.79 -8.16 12.11
N PRO A 100 4.97 -9.19 11.84
CA PRO A 100 3.53 -9.12 12.06
C PRO A 100 3.17 -8.67 13.48
N PRO A 101 2.05 -7.93 13.66
CA PRO A 101 1.66 -7.38 14.95
C PRO A 101 1.41 -8.48 15.97
N ARG A 102 1.94 -8.28 17.18
CA ARG A 102 1.69 -9.14 18.33
C ARG A 102 0.77 -8.43 19.31
N ASN A 103 -0.25 -9.12 19.80
CA ASN A 103 -1.14 -8.55 20.81
C ASN A 103 -0.36 -8.31 22.11
N ARG A 104 -0.50 -7.09 22.64
CA ARG A 104 0.02 -6.73 23.96
C ARG A 104 -0.87 -7.35 25.03
N ARG A 105 -0.24 -7.81 26.12
CA ARG A 105 -0.97 -8.24 27.32
C ARG A 105 -1.63 -7.07 28.04
N ASN A 106 -0.91 -5.94 28.12
CA ASN A 106 -1.37 -4.70 28.73
C ASN A 106 -1.39 -3.58 27.69
N PRO A 107 -2.47 -2.79 27.59
CA PRO A 107 -2.52 -1.69 26.64
C PRO A 107 -1.42 -0.65 26.88
N ALA A 108 -0.71 -0.25 25.82
CA ALA A 108 0.27 0.82 25.89
C ALA A 108 -0.42 2.18 26.04
N THR A 109 -0.04 2.97 27.04
CA THR A 109 -0.63 4.30 27.32
C THR A 109 -0.02 5.43 26.48
N ARG A 110 1.17 5.20 25.90
CA ARG A 110 1.86 6.19 25.07
C ARG A 110 1.29 6.34 23.66
N PHE A 111 0.46 5.38 23.24
CA PHE A 111 -0.14 5.30 21.91
C PHE A 111 -1.65 5.42 21.99
N ASP A 112 -2.24 5.82 20.88
CA ASP A 112 -3.67 5.81 20.57
C ASP A 112 -3.93 4.77 19.47
N GLY A 113 -5.22 4.48 19.22
CA GLY A 113 -5.63 3.53 18.19
C GLY A 113 -5.04 2.12 18.37
N ALA A 114 -4.63 1.50 17.26
CA ALA A 114 -4.12 0.13 17.22
C ALA A 114 -2.85 -0.05 18.07
N GLY A 115 -1.98 0.97 18.12
CA GLY A 115 -0.72 0.91 18.88
C GLY A 115 -0.88 0.68 20.39
N ARG A 116 -2.08 0.91 20.93
CA ARG A 116 -2.44 0.54 22.31
C ARG A 116 -2.42 -0.97 22.51
N PHE A 117 -2.92 -1.72 21.53
CA PHE A 117 -3.20 -3.15 21.67
C PHE A 117 -2.18 -4.03 20.97
N VAL A 118 -1.43 -3.50 20.00
CA VAL A 118 -0.42 -4.25 19.27
C VAL A 118 0.98 -3.71 19.47
N GLU A 119 1.95 -4.61 19.36
CA GLU A 119 3.37 -4.31 19.27
C GLU A 119 3.90 -4.81 17.93
N ILE A 120 4.62 -3.93 17.24
CA ILE A 120 5.27 -4.22 15.98
C ILE A 120 6.75 -3.90 16.16
N THR A 121 7.60 -4.85 15.81
CA THR A 121 9.07 -4.73 15.91
C THR A 121 9.68 -4.77 14.52
N ARG A 122 10.89 -4.20 14.39
CA ARG A 122 11.67 -4.30 13.14
C ARG A 122 11.92 -5.77 12.78
N ALA A 123 11.69 -6.12 11.53
CA ALA A 123 12.22 -7.33 10.94
C ALA A 123 13.65 -7.03 10.44
N ARG A 124 14.48 -8.08 10.33
CA ARG A 124 15.78 -7.93 9.67
C ARG A 124 15.52 -7.61 8.20
N ALA A 125 16.29 -6.68 7.61
CA ALA A 125 16.26 -6.50 6.17
C ALA A 125 16.67 -7.81 5.51
N GLY A 126 15.84 -8.33 4.61
CA GLY A 126 16.17 -9.52 3.83
C GLY A 126 17.50 -9.29 3.12
N THR A 127 18.39 -10.26 3.19
CA THR A 127 19.59 -10.22 2.35
C THR A 127 19.17 -10.60 0.94
N GLY A 128 19.73 -9.99 -0.11
CA GLY A 128 19.35 -10.27 -1.52
C GLY A 128 19.53 -11.73 -1.98
N THR A 129 19.88 -12.64 -1.08
CA THR A 129 19.94 -14.09 -1.24
C THR A 129 18.72 -14.83 -0.66
N ASP A 130 17.79 -14.13 -0.02
CA ASP A 130 16.55 -14.73 0.49
C ASP A 130 15.65 -15.10 -0.71
N THR A 131 15.49 -16.39 -0.92
CA THR A 131 14.80 -17.00 -2.08
C THR A 131 13.30 -16.72 -2.12
N GLY A 132 12.76 -15.95 -1.17
CA GLY A 132 11.33 -15.74 -0.97
C GLY A 132 10.73 -14.51 -1.63
N GLY A 133 11.52 -13.59 -2.19
CA GLY A 133 10.99 -12.33 -2.75
C GLY A 133 10.14 -11.56 -1.73
N GLU A 134 10.54 -11.60 -0.45
CA GLU A 134 9.74 -11.04 0.64
C GLU A 134 9.58 -9.53 0.43
N VAL A 135 8.33 -9.11 0.31
CA VAL A 135 7.96 -7.71 0.19
C VAL A 135 8.21 -7.04 1.54
N ASP A 136 8.95 -5.93 1.55
CA ASP A 136 9.16 -5.12 2.74
C ASP A 136 7.80 -4.62 3.28
N VAL A 137 7.46 -5.02 4.51
CA VAL A 137 6.23 -4.54 5.17
C VAL A 137 6.61 -3.49 6.20
N SER A 138 6.32 -2.24 5.90
CA SER A 138 6.74 -1.09 6.70
C SER A 138 5.80 -0.75 7.84
N THR A 139 6.39 -0.08 8.84
CA THR A 139 5.69 0.49 10.00
C THR A 139 6.27 1.84 10.37
N VAL A 140 5.40 2.78 10.72
CA VAL A 140 5.71 4.14 11.15
C VAL A 140 5.09 4.40 12.53
N GLU A 141 5.86 4.97 13.45
CA GLU A 141 5.32 5.64 14.64
C GLU A 141 5.21 7.14 14.34
N ALA A 142 3.99 7.69 14.42
CA ALA A 142 3.72 9.09 14.11
C ALA A 142 2.94 9.80 15.22
N VAL A 143 3.21 11.08 15.41
CA VAL A 143 2.45 11.97 16.28
C VAL A 143 1.64 12.93 15.43
N LEU A 144 0.35 13.04 15.74
CA LEU A 144 -0.53 14.04 15.12
C LEU A 144 -0.65 15.24 16.05
N ARG A 145 -0.55 16.45 15.49
CA ARG A 145 -0.67 17.71 16.21
C ARG A 145 -1.60 18.66 15.47
N ASN A 146 -2.39 19.43 16.19
CA ASN A 146 -3.23 20.46 15.56
C ASN A 146 -2.42 21.71 15.20
N ASP A 147 -3.07 22.68 14.57
CA ASP A 147 -2.47 23.97 14.17
C ASP A 147 -1.85 24.78 15.31
N LYS A 148 -2.23 24.50 16.56
CA LYS A 148 -1.67 25.12 17.78
C LYS A 148 -0.51 24.32 18.36
N ASN A 149 0.05 23.37 17.61
CA ASN A 149 1.10 22.44 18.01
C ASN A 149 0.73 21.52 19.20
N LYS A 150 -0.57 21.43 19.53
CA LYS A 150 -1.06 20.55 20.60
C LYS A 150 -1.14 19.11 20.08
N LYS A 151 -0.54 18.18 20.82
CA LYS A 151 -0.62 16.74 20.52
C LYS A 151 -2.08 16.27 20.55
N ILE A 152 -2.52 15.69 19.43
CA ILE A 152 -3.80 15.00 19.26
C ILE A 152 -3.67 13.56 19.74
N GLY A 153 -2.62 12.87 19.28
CA GLY A 153 -2.37 11.48 19.63
C GLY A 153 -1.04 10.97 19.06
N ARG A 154 -0.64 9.77 19.47
CA ARG A 154 0.51 9.06 18.88
C ARG A 154 0.07 7.71 18.36
N TYR A 155 0.34 7.41 17.10
CA TYR A 155 -0.19 6.25 16.41
C TYR A 155 0.93 5.35 15.90
N VAL A 156 0.67 4.04 15.90
CA VAL A 156 1.46 3.06 15.16
C VAL A 156 0.70 2.77 13.89
N LEU A 157 1.26 3.14 12.74
CA LEU A 157 0.69 2.95 11.41
C LEU A 157 1.53 1.90 10.69
N SER A 158 0.91 0.84 10.20
CA SER A 158 1.63 -0.27 9.57
C SER A 158 0.79 -0.82 8.42
N GLN A 159 1.46 -1.33 7.40
CA GLN A 159 0.81 -2.03 6.29
C GLN A 159 0.18 -3.36 6.74
N HIS A 160 0.53 -3.88 7.92
CA HIS A 160 -0.18 -4.99 8.57
C HIS A 160 -1.54 -4.60 9.16
N LEU A 161 -1.77 -3.31 9.39
CA LEU A 161 -2.93 -2.81 10.10
C LEU A 161 -3.95 -2.24 9.12
N LYS A 162 -5.23 -2.35 9.52
CA LYS A 162 -6.31 -1.63 8.83
C LYS A 162 -6.14 -0.11 9.03
N PRO A 163 -6.74 0.71 8.15
CA PRO A 163 -6.86 2.15 8.38
C PRO A 163 -7.41 2.44 9.78
N GLN A 164 -6.85 3.47 10.42
CA GLN A 164 -7.27 3.90 11.75
C GLN A 164 -8.11 5.16 11.64
N SER A 165 -9.32 5.10 12.21
CA SER A 165 -10.23 6.24 12.26
C SER A 165 -9.83 7.21 13.37
N ILE A 166 -9.74 8.49 13.05
CA ILE A 166 -9.35 9.58 13.95
C ILE A 166 -10.36 10.71 13.78
N GLN A 167 -10.88 11.25 14.89
CA GLN A 167 -11.79 12.39 14.87
C GLN A 167 -11.07 13.66 15.29
N ILE A 168 -11.12 14.69 14.43
CA ILE A 168 -10.46 15.98 14.63
C ILE A 168 -11.42 17.07 14.18
N ASP A 169 -11.72 18.04 15.05
CA ASP A 169 -12.60 19.18 14.77
C ASP A 169 -13.96 18.80 14.14
N GLY A 170 -14.55 17.69 14.61
CA GLY A 170 -15.84 17.18 14.12
C GLY A 170 -15.78 16.44 12.78
N LYS A 171 -14.60 16.34 12.17
CA LYS A 171 -14.34 15.54 10.97
C LYS A 171 -13.78 14.17 11.33
N THR A 172 -14.07 13.18 10.49
CA THR A 172 -13.52 11.82 10.60
C THR A 172 -12.49 11.61 9.50
N PHE A 173 -11.29 11.20 9.92
CA PHE A 173 -10.18 10.88 9.02
C PHE A 173 -9.80 9.41 9.18
N GLU A 174 -9.64 8.68 8.09
CA GLU A 174 -8.94 7.41 8.08
C GLU A 174 -7.47 7.62 7.74
N VAL A 175 -6.58 7.16 8.61
CA VAL A 175 -5.13 7.25 8.40
C VAL A 175 -4.57 5.85 8.22
N ALA A 176 -3.84 5.63 7.13
CA ALA A 176 -3.28 4.33 6.78
C ALA A 176 -1.89 4.47 6.17
N LEU A 177 -0.98 3.58 6.59
CA LEU A 177 0.26 3.33 5.86
C LEU A 177 -0.02 2.24 4.84
N ARG A 178 0.22 2.51 3.56
CA ARG A 178 -0.09 1.57 2.47
C ARG A 178 0.95 1.66 1.35
N PHE A 179 0.97 0.66 0.49
CA PHE A 179 1.72 0.77 -0.77
C PHE A 179 1.14 1.90 -1.62
N LYS A 180 2.00 2.55 -2.39
CA LYS A 180 1.62 3.61 -3.32
C LYS A 180 0.53 3.11 -4.24
N ARG A 181 -0.57 3.85 -4.37
CA ARG A 181 -1.68 3.47 -5.25
C ARG A 181 -1.70 4.32 -6.50
N THR A 182 -1.82 3.66 -7.65
CA THR A 182 -2.09 4.32 -8.94
C THR A 182 -3.49 3.95 -9.37
N TYR A 183 -4.38 4.94 -9.47
CA TYR A 183 -5.75 4.71 -9.92
C TYR A 183 -5.77 4.56 -11.44
N VAL A 184 -6.43 3.49 -11.90
CA VAL A 184 -6.52 3.15 -13.33
C VAL A 184 -7.91 3.56 -13.86
N PRO A 185 -8.06 3.85 -15.17
CA PRO A 185 -9.32 4.33 -15.75
C PRO A 185 -10.38 3.24 -15.96
N TYR A 186 -10.29 2.17 -15.18
CA TYR A 186 -11.19 1.02 -15.22
C TYR A 186 -11.30 0.40 -13.82
N SER A 187 -12.32 -0.44 -13.65
CA SER A 187 -12.46 -1.30 -12.47
C SER A 187 -12.48 -2.76 -12.87
N LEU A 188 -11.88 -3.59 -12.03
CA LEU A 188 -11.97 -5.04 -12.08
C LEU A 188 -12.78 -5.53 -10.89
N HIS A 189 -13.88 -6.23 -11.18
CA HIS A 189 -14.64 -6.96 -10.18
C HIS A 189 -14.30 -8.45 -10.26
N LEU A 190 -13.85 -9.03 -9.16
CA LEU A 190 -13.53 -10.45 -9.09
C LEU A 190 -14.77 -11.24 -8.65
N THR A 191 -15.32 -12.03 -9.56
CA THR A 191 -16.58 -12.76 -9.35
C THR A 191 -16.36 -14.10 -8.66
N ASP A 192 -15.38 -14.88 -9.11
CA ASP A 192 -15.11 -16.24 -8.64
C ASP A 192 -13.61 -16.53 -8.77
N VAL A 193 -13.05 -17.32 -7.84
CA VAL A 193 -11.68 -17.82 -7.90
C VAL A 193 -11.71 -19.33 -7.73
N ARG A 194 -11.11 -20.05 -8.68
CA ARG A 194 -11.01 -21.51 -8.62
C ARG A 194 -9.57 -21.97 -8.47
N PHE A 195 -9.38 -22.90 -7.55
CA PHE A 195 -8.14 -23.61 -7.31
C PHE A 195 -8.39 -25.11 -7.33
N ASP A 196 -8.21 -25.72 -8.49
CA ASP A 196 -8.36 -27.16 -8.63
C ASP A 196 -7.01 -27.86 -8.42
N LYS A 197 -7.07 -29.05 -7.82
CA LYS A 197 -5.90 -29.88 -7.52
C LYS A 197 -5.99 -31.22 -8.25
N TYR A 198 -4.84 -31.80 -8.57
CA TYR A 198 -4.83 -33.20 -8.98
C TYR A 198 -5.32 -34.09 -7.84
N ILE A 199 -6.19 -35.05 -8.18
CA ILE A 199 -6.79 -35.99 -7.23
C ILE A 199 -5.68 -36.67 -6.41
N GLY A 200 -5.81 -36.61 -5.08
CA GLY A 200 -4.87 -37.23 -4.16
C GLY A 200 -3.56 -36.46 -3.95
N THR A 201 -3.43 -35.23 -4.47
CA THR A 201 -2.23 -34.39 -4.27
C THR A 201 -2.59 -32.98 -3.80
N GLN A 202 -1.59 -32.21 -3.36
CA GLN A 202 -1.71 -30.77 -3.14
C GLN A 202 -1.32 -29.93 -4.37
N THR A 203 -0.93 -30.58 -5.46
CA THR A 203 -0.46 -29.93 -6.68
C THR A 203 -1.62 -29.30 -7.44
N ALA A 204 -1.49 -28.01 -7.75
CA ALA A 204 -2.44 -27.27 -8.58
C ALA A 204 -2.55 -27.89 -9.98
N SER A 205 -3.77 -28.20 -10.40
CA SER A 205 -4.08 -28.54 -11.79
C SER A 205 -4.65 -27.33 -12.56
N ASN A 206 -5.32 -26.41 -11.86
CA ASN A 206 -5.89 -25.20 -12.44
C ASN A 206 -5.94 -24.06 -11.40
N TYR A 207 -5.55 -22.86 -11.84
CA TYR A 207 -5.91 -21.60 -11.21
C TYR A 207 -6.66 -20.78 -12.23
N SER A 208 -7.88 -20.37 -11.89
CA SER A 208 -8.67 -19.50 -12.75
C SER A 208 -9.49 -18.50 -11.96
N SER A 209 -9.88 -17.43 -12.63
CA SER A 209 -10.69 -16.37 -12.06
C SER A 209 -11.66 -15.83 -13.10
N ASP A 210 -12.90 -15.60 -12.67
CA ASP A 210 -13.89 -14.90 -13.47
C ASP A 210 -13.91 -13.43 -13.03
N VAL A 211 -13.59 -12.52 -13.94
CA VAL A 211 -13.54 -11.07 -13.67
C VAL A 211 -14.49 -10.31 -14.56
N ARG A 212 -15.03 -9.19 -14.08
CA ARG A 212 -15.73 -8.20 -14.91
C ARG A 212 -14.87 -6.94 -14.99
N LEU A 213 -14.46 -6.59 -16.20
CA LEU A 213 -13.74 -5.36 -16.51
C LEU A 213 -14.73 -4.30 -16.98
N VAL A 214 -14.72 -3.14 -16.34
CA VAL A 214 -15.55 -1.99 -16.70
C VAL A 214 -14.67 -0.75 -16.84
N ALA A 215 -14.62 -0.14 -18.02
CA ALA A 215 -13.96 1.13 -18.25
C ALA A 215 -14.88 2.29 -17.86
N PHE A 216 -14.32 3.34 -17.24
CA PHE A 216 -15.12 4.45 -16.70
C PHE A 216 -15.70 5.37 -17.78
N ASP A 217 -15.12 5.36 -18.97
CA ASP A 217 -15.64 6.04 -20.15
C ASP A 217 -16.79 5.28 -20.84
N GLY A 218 -17.15 4.09 -20.33
CA GLY A 218 -18.19 3.23 -20.88
C GLY A 218 -17.78 2.47 -22.14
N SER A 219 -16.52 2.54 -22.57
CA SER A 219 -16.03 1.86 -23.79
C SER A 219 -16.01 0.34 -23.66
N VAL A 220 -15.88 -0.17 -22.43
CA VAL A 220 -15.73 -1.61 -22.14
C VAL A 220 -16.58 -1.98 -20.93
N ASP A 221 -17.41 -3.01 -21.08
CA ASP A 221 -18.00 -3.78 -19.99
C ASP A 221 -18.04 -5.25 -20.42
N ARG A 222 -17.12 -6.05 -19.90
CA ARG A 222 -17.02 -7.46 -20.29
C ARG A 222 -16.66 -8.37 -19.13
N LYS A 223 -17.23 -9.57 -19.15
CA LYS A 223 -16.79 -10.68 -18.31
C LYS A 223 -15.64 -11.40 -19.01
N VAL A 224 -14.58 -11.69 -18.28
CA VAL A 224 -13.40 -12.38 -18.78
C VAL A 224 -13.05 -13.51 -17.82
N HIS A 225 -12.83 -14.68 -18.39
CA HIS A 225 -12.27 -15.82 -17.67
C HIS A 225 -10.76 -15.84 -17.89
N ILE A 226 -10.00 -15.70 -16.81
CA ILE A 226 -8.53 -15.81 -16.84
C ILE A 226 -8.11 -17.12 -16.19
N TRP A 227 -7.12 -17.80 -16.76
CA TRP A 227 -6.58 -19.06 -16.21
C TRP A 227 -5.08 -19.16 -16.41
N MET A 228 -4.46 -20.21 -15.84
CA MET A 228 -3.02 -20.48 -15.97
C MET A 228 -2.52 -20.35 -17.41
N ASN A 229 -1.51 -19.50 -17.62
CA ASN A 229 -0.90 -19.19 -18.92
C ASN A 229 -1.80 -18.48 -19.95
N ASN A 230 -3.01 -18.06 -19.56
CA ASN A 230 -3.91 -17.27 -20.40
C ASN A 230 -4.41 -16.03 -19.65
N PRO A 231 -3.52 -15.05 -19.44
CA PRO A 231 -3.85 -13.82 -18.70
C PRO A 231 -4.78 -12.92 -19.52
N LEU A 232 -5.39 -11.96 -18.84
CA LEU A 232 -6.06 -10.83 -19.48
C LEU A 232 -5.02 -10.01 -20.26
N ARG A 233 -5.30 -9.74 -21.53
CA ARG A 233 -4.49 -8.91 -22.43
C ARG A 233 -5.32 -7.75 -22.97
#